data_AF-A0A7Y1Y957-F1
#
_entry.id   AF-A0A7Y1Y957-F1
#
_cell.length_a   1.000
_cell.length_b   1.000
_cell.length_c   1.000
_cell.angle_alpha   90.00
_cell.angle_beta   90.00
_cell.angle_gamma   90.00
#
_symmetry.space_group_name_H-M   'P 1'
#
loop_
_entity.id
_entity.type
_entity.pdbx_description
1 polymer ?
#
loop_
_entity_poly.entity_id
_entity_poly.type
_entity_poly.pdbx_seq_one_letter_code
_entity_poly.pdbx_strand_id
1 'polypeptide(L)'
;MRRVLVLAQFAVPPGAAGGTRHVELFARLRGWRGRILAADWAYGAGRRKVRVAEGQVEFRTVRVTGYRGNNLGRVVNWLTFLVSAATRGVVGP
;
A
#
# COMPACT_ATOMS: atom_id res chain seq x y z
N MET A 1 -21.71 8.77 3.81
CA MET A 1 -20.48 8.40 3.06
C MET A 1 -19.77 7.30 3.83
N ARG A 2 -19.42 6.17 3.19
CA ARG A 2 -18.74 5.05 3.87
C ARG A 2 -17.23 5.10 3.63
N ARG A 3 -16.42 4.56 4.54
CA ARG A 3 -14.95 4.55 4.43
C ARG A 3 -14.45 3.11 4.31
N VAL A 4 -13.49 2.87 3.43
CA VAL A 4 -12.79 1.58 3.30
C VAL A 4 -11.29 1.79 3.38
N LEU A 5 -10.65 0.99 4.24
CA LEU A 5 -9.21 0.91 4.37
C LEU A 5 -8.74 -0.42 3.78
N VAL A 6 -7.73 -0.36 2.92
CA VAL A 6 -7.17 -1.53 2.23
C VAL A 6 -5.70 -1.63 2.58
N LEU A 7 -5.32 -2.74 3.19
CA LEU A 7 -3.93 -3.05 3.50
C LEU A 7 -3.38 -4.00 2.43
N ALA A 8 -2.58 -3.47 1.52
CA ALA A 8 -2.10 -4.24 0.37
C ALA A 8 -0.61 -3.95 0.13
N GLN A 9 0.24 -4.73 0.78
CA GLN A 9 1.69 -4.54 0.81
C GLN A 9 2.32 -4.36 -0.58
N PHE A 10 1.91 -5.21 -1.54
CA PHE A 10 2.47 -5.23 -2.88
C PHE A 10 1.72 -4.36 -3.88
N ALA A 11 0.70 -3.62 -3.44
CA ALA A 11 -0.03 -2.75 -4.34
C ALA A 11 0.91 -1.72 -5.00
N VAL A 12 0.53 -1.35 -6.20
CA VAL A 12 1.22 -0.34 -6.99
C VAL A 12 0.25 0.79 -7.31
N PRO A 13 0.76 2.03 -7.43
CA PRO A 13 -0.09 3.17 -7.71
C PRO A 13 -0.65 3.13 -9.14
N PRO A 14 -1.66 3.95 -9.45
CA PRO A 14 -2.19 4.08 -10.81
C PRO A 14 -1.10 4.38 -11.85
N GLY A 15 -1.21 3.75 -13.02
CA GLY A 15 -0.27 3.91 -14.13
C GLY A 15 1.08 3.19 -13.95
N ALA A 16 1.29 2.44 -12.87
CA ALA A 16 2.47 1.59 -12.74
C ALA A 16 2.32 0.27 -13.50
N ALA A 17 3.43 -0.25 -14.02
CA ALA A 17 3.48 -1.62 -14.54
C ALA A 17 3.34 -2.62 -13.38
N GLY A 18 2.27 -3.41 -13.39
CA GLY A 18 1.88 -4.31 -12.30
C GLY A 18 0.47 -3.98 -11.80
N GLY A 19 -0.30 -4.98 -11.39
CA GLY A 19 -1.75 -4.87 -11.19
C GLY A 19 -2.23 -3.68 -10.34
N THR A 20 -2.72 -2.64 -11.01
CA THR A 20 -3.45 -1.47 -10.49
C THR A 20 -4.89 -1.78 -10.06
N ARG A 21 -5.31 -3.04 -10.23
CA ARG A 21 -6.69 -3.55 -10.02
C ARG A 21 -7.31 -3.08 -8.70
N HIS A 22 -6.53 -2.94 -7.64
CA HIS A 22 -7.02 -2.46 -6.35
C HIS A 22 -7.53 -1.01 -6.45
N VAL A 23 -6.74 -0.09 -7.00
CA VAL A 23 -7.16 1.32 -7.10
C VAL A 23 -8.37 1.45 -8.01
N GLU A 24 -8.36 0.76 -9.15
CA GLU A 24 -9.46 0.78 -10.12
C GLU A 24 -10.76 0.19 -9.56
N LEU A 25 -10.67 -0.87 -8.76
CA LEU A 25 -11.84 -1.49 -8.13
C LEU A 25 -12.46 -0.56 -7.09
N PHE A 26 -11.65 0.01 -6.20
CA PHE A 26 -12.15 0.90 -5.15
C PHE A 26 -12.60 2.27 -5.70
N ALA A 27 -12.03 2.73 -6.83
CA ALA A 27 -12.47 3.95 -7.51
C ALA A 27 -13.88 3.82 -8.12
N ARG A 28 -14.37 2.59 -8.35
CA ARG A 28 -15.73 2.35 -8.87
C ARG A 28 -16.80 2.23 -7.78
N LEU A 29 -16.43 2.18 -6.49
CA LEU A 29 -17.39 2.08 -5.39
C LEU A 29 -18.08 3.42 -5.09
N ARG A 30 -19.27 3.63 -5.68
CA ARG A 30 -20.07 4.83 -5.42
C ARG A 30 -20.47 4.93 -3.95
N GLY A 31 -20.36 6.14 -3.38
CA GLY A 31 -20.69 6.42 -1.98
C GLY A 31 -19.63 6.02 -0.95
N TRP A 32 -18.49 5.49 -1.42
CA TRP A 32 -17.34 5.14 -0.60
C TRP A 32 -16.14 6.05 -0.85
N ARG A 33 -15.39 6.32 0.22
CA ARG A 33 -14.05 6.92 0.14
C ARG A 33 -13.02 5.86 0.57
N GLY A 34 -12.07 5.58 -0.30
CA GLY A 34 -11.08 4.53 -0.09
C GLY A 34 -9.72 5.08 0.32
N ARG A 35 -8.99 4.31 1.12
CA ARG A 35 -7.55 4.51 1.36
C ARG A 35 -6.84 3.17 1.21
N ILE A 36 -5.78 3.13 0.39
CA ILE A 36 -4.92 1.98 0.19
C ILE A 36 -3.56 2.28 0.83
N LEU A 37 -3.12 1.41 1.74
CA LEU A 37 -1.78 1.43 2.31
C LEU A 37 -0.93 0.32 1.69
N ALA A 38 0.16 0.70 1.05
CA ALA A 38 1.13 -0.20 0.44
C ALA A 38 2.52 -0.05 1.07
N ALA A 39 3.41 -1.03 0.88
CA ALA A 39 4.79 -0.86 1.31
C ALA A 39 5.53 0.17 0.44
N ASP A 40 6.41 0.95 1.05
CA ASP A 40 7.34 1.84 0.36
C ASP A 40 8.51 1.09 -0.29
N TRP A 41 8.49 -0.25 -0.36
CA TRP A 41 9.54 -1.07 -0.95
C TRP A 41 9.06 -1.75 -2.23
N ALA A 42 9.82 -1.62 -3.32
CA ALA A 42 9.57 -2.35 -4.56
C ALA A 42 10.33 -3.68 -4.57
N TYR A 43 9.58 -4.79 -4.57
CA TYR A 43 10.13 -6.13 -4.70
C TYR A 43 10.96 -6.24 -5.99
N GLY A 44 12.15 -6.85 -5.91
CA GLY A 44 13.06 -7.03 -7.04
C GLY A 44 13.83 -5.79 -7.50
N ALA A 45 13.26 -4.59 -7.35
CA ALA A 45 13.89 -3.36 -7.83
C ALA A 45 14.83 -2.68 -6.82
N GLY A 46 14.87 -3.14 -5.55
CA GLY A 46 15.78 -2.62 -4.52
C GLY A 46 15.62 -1.13 -4.20
N ARG A 47 14.49 -0.53 -4.58
CA ARG A 47 14.22 0.91 -4.49
C ARG A 47 12.97 1.20 -3.70
N ARG A 48 12.91 2.42 -3.14
CA ARG A 48 11.71 2.91 -2.46
C ARG A 48 10.66 3.39 -3.45
N LYS A 49 9.39 3.12 -3.16
CA LYS A 49 8.23 3.74 -3.80
C LYS A 49 7.89 5.00 -3.01
N VAL A 50 7.87 6.16 -3.66
CA VAL A 50 7.28 7.38 -3.10
C VAL A 50 6.05 7.69 -3.94
N ARG A 51 4.86 7.53 -3.37
CA ARG A 51 3.66 8.07 -4.00
C ARG A 51 2.52 8.26 -3.00
N VAL A 52 1.93 9.45 -3.10
CA VAL A 52 0.60 9.78 -2.61
C VAL A 52 -0.23 10.10 -3.85
N ALA A 53 -1.26 9.33 -4.14
CA ALA A 53 -2.22 9.64 -5.19
C ALA A 53 -3.55 10.02 -4.54
N GLU A 54 -4.16 11.10 -4.99
CA GLU A 54 -5.35 11.70 -4.38
C GLU A 54 -6.57 11.61 -5.31
N GLY A 55 -7.77 11.52 -4.72
CA GLY A 55 -9.04 11.30 -5.42
C GLY A 55 -10.05 10.57 -4.54
N GLN A 56 -11.00 9.84 -5.14
CA GLN A 56 -11.95 8.98 -4.40
C GLN A 56 -11.23 7.87 -3.62
N VAL A 57 -10.08 7.43 -4.12
CA VAL A 57 -9.18 6.46 -3.49
C VAL A 57 -7.83 7.10 -3.26
N GLU A 58 -7.48 7.26 -2.00
CA GLU A 58 -6.15 7.71 -1.60
C GLU A 58 -5.18 6.54 -1.60
N PHE A 59 -4.06 6.65 -2.32
CA PHE A 59 -2.98 5.66 -2.27
C PHE A 59 -1.82 6.22 -1.45
N ARG A 60 -1.45 5.57 -0.34
CA ARG A 60 -0.28 5.95 0.47
C ARG A 60 0.66 4.77 0.65
N THR A 61 1.92 5.10 0.91
CA THR A 61 2.93 4.12 1.28
C THR A 61 3.28 4.21 2.76
N VAL A 62 3.62 3.07 3.35
CA VAL A 62 4.15 2.94 4.71
C VAL A 62 5.55 2.40 4.67
N ARG A 63 6.36 2.86 5.62
CA ARG A 63 7.76 2.47 5.74
C ARG A 63 7.86 0.99 6.06
N VAL A 64 8.72 0.26 5.33
CA VAL A 64 9.03 -1.13 5.66
C VAL A 64 10.54 -1.38 5.63
N THR A 65 10.98 -2.48 6.22
CA THR A 65 12.39 -2.92 6.16
C THR A 65 12.71 -3.42 4.75
N GLY A 66 13.71 -2.83 4.09
CA GLY A 66 14.13 -3.30 2.76
C GLY A 66 14.77 -4.69 2.83
N TYR A 67 14.62 -5.48 1.77
CA TYR A 67 15.22 -6.81 1.66
C TYR A 67 15.52 -7.17 0.20
N ARG A 68 16.36 -8.19 0.00
CA ARG A 68 16.68 -8.76 -1.32
C ARG A 68 16.53 -10.29 -1.26
N GLY A 69 16.00 -10.89 -2.32
CA GLY A 69 15.80 -12.34 -2.42
C GLY A 69 14.72 -12.88 -1.47
N ASN A 70 14.63 -14.19 -1.38
CA ASN A 70 13.65 -14.90 -0.55
C ASN A 70 14.29 -15.41 0.75
N ASN A 71 14.60 -14.51 1.68
CA ASN A 71 15.26 -14.83 2.96
C ASN A 71 14.48 -14.27 4.16
N LEU A 72 15.03 -14.41 5.36
CA LEU A 72 14.43 -13.87 6.60
C LEU A 72 14.14 -12.37 6.54
N GLY A 73 14.88 -11.60 5.75
CA GLY A 73 14.59 -10.18 5.50
C GLY A 73 13.20 -9.95 4.89
N ARG A 74 12.68 -10.92 4.10
CA ARG A 74 11.31 -10.90 3.58
C ARG A 74 10.27 -11.01 4.68
N VAL A 75 10.51 -11.85 5.67
CA VAL A 75 9.63 -12.01 6.83
C VAL A 75 9.63 -10.74 7.67
N VAL A 76 10.80 -10.15 7.92
CA VAL A 76 10.92 -8.86 8.61
C VAL A 76 10.21 -7.74 7.83
N ASN A 77 10.26 -7.75 6.50
CA ASN A 77 9.51 -6.83 5.66
C ASN A 77 7.98 -6.98 5.83
N TRP A 78 7.45 -8.20 5.94
CA TRP A 78 6.03 -8.44 6.24
C TRP A 78 5.64 -7.93 7.63
N LEU A 79 6.44 -8.23 8.66
CA LEU A 79 6.17 -7.79 10.03
C LEU A 79 6.18 -6.26 10.14
N THR A 80 7.19 -5.60 9.56
CA THR A 80 7.26 -4.13 9.56
C THR A 80 6.15 -3.49 8.74
N PHE A 81 5.65 -4.13 7.68
CA PHE A 81 4.45 -3.70 6.98
C PHE A 81 3.21 -3.77 7.86
N LEU A 82 2.97 -4.91 8.52
CA LEU A 82 1.82 -5.09 9.40
C LEU A 82 1.78 -4.00 10.48
N VAL A 83 2.90 -3.76 11.17
CA VAL A 83 2.99 -2.74 12.23
C VAL A 83 2.78 -1.33 11.66
N SER A 84 3.45 -0.97 10.56
CA SER A 84 3.36 0.38 9.99
C SER A 84 2.00 0.66 9.36
N ALA A 85 1.36 -0.36 8.77
CA ALA A 85 0.04 -0.23 8.16
C ALA A 85 -1.06 -0.21 9.23
N ALA A 86 -0.95 -1.01 10.29
CA ALA A 86 -1.90 -0.98 11.41
C ALA A 86 -1.86 0.37 12.12
N THR A 87 -0.67 0.88 12.45
CA THR A 87 -0.51 2.20 13.09
C THR A 87 -1.09 3.31 12.22
N ARG A 88 -0.71 3.41 10.93
CA ARG A 88 -1.22 4.46 10.04
C ARG A 88 -2.68 4.27 9.61
N GLY A 89 -3.18 3.05 9.63
CA GLY A 89 -4.52 2.70 9.18
C GLY A 89 -5.59 2.84 10.27
N VAL A 90 -5.26 2.44 11.51
CA VAL A 90 -6.19 2.40 12.64
C VAL A 90 -6.07 3.66 13.50
N VAL A 91 -4.85 4.17 13.72
CA VAL A 91 -4.61 5.29 14.64
C VAL A 91 -4.73 6.65 13.94
N GLY A 92 -4.68 6.68 12.61
CA GLY A 92 -4.76 7.92 11.83
C GLY A 92 -5.91 7.96 10.79
N PRO A 93 -7.18 8.09 11.20
CA PRO A 93 -8.26 8.49 10.32
C PRO A 93 -8.25 9.99 9.99
#